data_AF-A0A2H0WGT0-F1
#
_entry.id   AF-A0A2H0WGT0-F1
#
_cell.length_a   1.000
_cell.length_b   1.000
_cell.length_c   1.000
_cell.angle_alpha   90.00
_cell.angle_beta   90.00
_cell.angle_gamma   90.00
#
_symmetry.space_group_name_H-M   'P 1'
#
loop_
_entity.id
_entity.type
_entity.pdbx_description
1 polymer ?
#
loop_
_entity_poly.entity_id
_entity_poly.type
_entity_poly.pdbx_seq_one_letter_code
_entity_poly.pdbx_strand_id
1 'polypeptide(L)'
;MEDLARFNYYDILEVSPHSAQHEVTTAYERAKSTYSGENPAIYTIFSEQEARNLLTLVEEAYSVLGNKTLRALYDEKLGQG
;
A
#
# COMPACT_ATOMS: atom_id res chain seq x y z
N MET A 1 11.14 -13.75 4.69
CA MET A 1 10.32 -12.56 4.41
C MET A 1 10.92 -11.89 3.17
N GLU A 2 10.81 -12.53 2.00
CA GLU A 2 11.63 -12.24 0.81
C GLU A 2 10.79 -11.87 -0.42
N ASP A 3 9.48 -11.67 -0.24
CA ASP A 3 8.56 -11.47 -1.35
C ASP A 3 8.09 -10.03 -1.49
N LEU A 4 8.11 -9.22 -0.42
CA LEU A 4 7.58 -7.86 -0.46
C LEU A 4 8.44 -6.88 -1.28
N ALA A 5 9.74 -7.14 -1.41
CA ALA A 5 10.65 -6.27 -2.15
C ALA A 5 10.41 -6.27 -3.68
N ARG A 6 9.64 -7.24 -4.21
CA ARG A 6 9.30 -7.31 -5.64
C ARG A 6 7.97 -6.62 -5.96
N PHE A 7 7.17 -6.28 -4.95
CA PHE A 7 5.87 -5.65 -5.13
C PHE A 7 6.04 -4.16 -5.33
N ASN A 8 5.33 -3.64 -6.33
CA ASN A 8 5.26 -2.21 -6.60
C ASN A 8 4.21 -1.57 -5.66
N TYR A 9 4.16 -0.24 -5.57
CA TYR A 9 3.20 0.45 -4.70
C TYR A 9 1.72 0.14 -5.00
N TYR A 10 1.38 -0.22 -6.24
CA TYR A 10 0.01 -0.62 -6.59
C TYR A 10 -0.35 -1.99 -6.01
N ASP A 11 0.59 -2.92 -6.04
CA ASP A 11 0.46 -4.25 -5.46
C ASP A 11 0.38 -4.19 -3.93
N ILE A 12 1.20 -3.33 -3.30
CA ILE A 12 1.15 -3.07 -1.85
C ILE A 12 -0.22 -2.53 -1.40
N LEU A 13 -0.83 -1.66 -2.20
CA LEU A 13 -2.17 -1.13 -1.94
C LEU A 13 -3.29 -2.02 -2.50
N GLU A 14 -2.96 -3.15 -3.14
CA GLU A 14 -3.91 -4.05 -3.81
C GLU A 14 -4.86 -3.33 -4.78
N VAL A 15 -4.34 -2.39 -5.56
CA VAL A 15 -5.08 -1.60 -6.56
C VAL A 15 -4.47 -1.74 -7.95
N SER A 16 -5.26 -1.41 -8.98
CA SER A 16 -4.76 -1.37 -10.36
C SER A 16 -3.93 -0.10 -10.60
N PRO A 17 -2.88 -0.15 -11.45
CA PRO A 17 -2.20 1.05 -11.92
C PRO A 17 -3.13 2.04 -12.65
N HIS A 18 -4.28 1.55 -13.15
CA HIS A 18 -5.31 2.36 -13.79
C HIS A 18 -6.40 2.86 -12.82
N SER A 19 -6.32 2.49 -11.54
CA SER A 19 -7.34 2.86 -10.54
C SER A 19 -7.39 4.37 -10.34
N ALA A 20 -8.59 4.90 -10.15
CA ALA A 20 -8.79 6.31 -9.88
C ALA A 20 -8.21 6.71 -8.51
N GLN A 21 -7.93 8.00 -8.32
CA GLN A 21 -7.32 8.51 -7.07
C GLN A 21 -8.13 8.17 -5.81
N HIS A 22 -9.46 8.15 -5.94
CA HIS A 22 -10.35 7.82 -4.83
C HIS A 22 -10.24 6.34 -4.42
N GLU A 23 -9.99 5.44 -5.38
CA GLU A 23 -9.78 4.00 -5.12
C GLU A 23 -8.47 3.78 -4.37
N VAL A 24 -7.39 4.46 -4.79
CA VAL A 24 -6.09 4.44 -4.08
C VAL A 24 -6.26 4.89 -2.62
N THR A 25 -7.02 5.97 -2.40
CA THR A 25 -7.28 6.48 -1.04
C THR A 25 -8.13 5.49 -0.22
N THR A 26 -9.17 4.92 -0.83
CA THR A 26 -10.03 3.92 -0.17
C THR A 26 -9.24 2.67 0.21
N ALA A 27 -8.35 2.20 -0.66
CA ALA A 27 -7.50 1.04 -0.40
C ALA A 27 -6.51 1.32 0.73
N TYR A 28 -5.88 2.50 0.74
CA TYR A 28 -5.03 2.95 1.84
C TYR A 28 -5.78 2.98 3.18
N GLU A 29 -6.98 3.57 3.24
CA GLU A 29 -7.76 3.63 4.48
C GLU A 29 -8.15 2.24 4.99
N ARG A 30 -8.50 1.32 4.08
CA ARG A 30 -8.81 -0.08 4.42
C ARG A 30 -7.59 -0.81 4.96
N ALA A 31 -6.46 -0.75 4.26
CA ALA A 31 -5.22 -1.38 4.70
C ALA A 31 -4.77 -0.81 6.04
N LYS A 32 -4.81 0.52 6.19
CA LYS A 32 -4.54 1.19 7.46
C LYS A 32 -5.46 0.71 8.57
N SER A 33 -6.77 0.61 8.35
CA SER A 33 -7.69 0.12 9.39
C SER A 33 -7.47 -1.36 9.75
N THR A 34 -6.99 -2.17 8.80
CA THR A 34 -6.70 -3.59 9.01
C THR A 34 -5.40 -3.80 9.80
N TYR A 35 -4.36 -3.02 9.51
CA TYR A 35 -3.04 -3.14 10.11
C TYR A 35 -2.80 -2.17 11.30
N SER A 36 -3.59 -1.11 11.41
CA SER A 36 -3.74 -0.33 12.64
C SER A 36 -4.24 -1.29 13.69
N GLY A 37 -3.51 -1.43 14.79
CA GLY A 37 -3.68 -2.46 15.81
C GLY A 37 -5.04 -2.53 16.51
N GLU A 38 -6.03 -1.80 16.00
CA GLU A 38 -7.43 -1.75 16.36
C GLU A 38 -8.20 -3.03 16.00
N ASN A 39 -7.70 -3.83 15.04
CA ASN A 39 -8.31 -5.13 14.72
C ASN A 39 -7.56 -6.29 15.38
N PRO A 40 -8.06 -6.85 16.50
CA PRO A 40 -7.39 -7.94 17.20
C PRO A 40 -7.30 -9.24 16.37
N ALA A 41 -8.08 -9.38 15.30
CA ALA A 41 -8.01 -10.52 14.41
C ALA A 41 -6.72 -10.56 13.59
N ILE A 42 -6.08 -9.41 13.32
CA ILE A 42 -4.85 -9.35 12.53
C ILE A 42 -3.71 -10.09 13.23
N TYR A 43 -3.69 -10.05 14.57
CA TYR A 43 -2.66 -10.69 15.40
C TYR A 43 -2.72 -12.22 15.43
N THR A 44 -3.80 -12.80 14.86
CA THR A 44 -3.91 -14.25 14.68
C THR A 44 -3.19 -14.73 13.42
N ILE A 45 -2.93 -13.83 12.46
CA ILE A 45 -2.31 -14.11 11.16
C ILE A 45 -0.91 -13.51 11.07
N PHE A 46 -0.72 -12.31 11.64
CA PHE A 46 0.52 -11.55 11.60
C PHE A 46 0.96 -11.19 13.01
N SER A 47 2.26 -11.26 13.30
CA SER A 47 2.80 -10.68 14.53
C SER A 47 2.61 -9.16 14.52
N GLU A 48 2.56 -8.52 15.69
CA GLU A 48 2.52 -7.06 15.79
C GLU A 48 3.61 -6.37 14.96
N GLN A 49 4.81 -6.95 14.92
CA GLN A 49 5.93 -6.43 14.15
C GLN A 49 5.68 -6.52 12.64
N GLU A 50 5.04 -7.59 12.18
CA GLU A 50 4.72 -7.80 10.77
C GLU A 50 3.60 -6.85 10.33
N ALA A 51 2.57 -6.68 11.15
CA ALA A 51 1.49 -5.71 10.91
C ALA A 51 2.04 -4.27 10.82
N ARG A 52 2.97 -3.91 11.72
CA ARG A 52 3.66 -2.60 11.65
C ARG A 52 4.48 -2.43 10.36
N ASN A 53 5.23 -3.46 9.95
CA ASN A 53 6.00 -3.41 8.71
C ASN A 53 5.08 -3.25 7.47
N LEU A 54 3.96 -3.98 7.43
CA LEU A 54 2.96 -3.85 6.37
C LEU A 54 2.34 -2.46 6.35
N LEU A 55 2.00 -1.90 7.52
CA LEU A 55 1.49 -0.54 7.63
C LEU A 55 2.48 0.49 7.09
N THR A 56 3.78 0.34 7.40
CA THR A 56 4.83 1.21 6.86
C THR A 56 4.87 1.16 5.33
N LEU A 57 4.83 -0.04 4.73
CA LEU A 57 4.81 -0.18 3.28
C LEU A 57 3.58 0.47 2.65
N VAL A 58 2.41 0.31 3.28
CA VAL A 58 1.14 0.93 2.85
C VAL A 58 1.23 2.46 2.91
N GLU A 59 1.81 3.03 3.97
CA GLU A 59 2.01 4.47 4.10
C GLU A 59 3.00 5.01 3.05
N GLU A 60 4.09 4.28 2.79
CA GLU A 60 5.05 4.65 1.74
C GLU A 60 4.41 4.62 0.35
N ALA A 61 3.65 3.56 0.04
CA ALA A 61 2.94 3.43 -1.22
C ALA A 61 1.92 4.56 -1.42
N TYR A 62 1.14 4.90 -0.38
CA TYR A 62 0.19 5.98 -0.44
C TYR A 62 0.84 7.37 -0.53
N SER A 63 2.00 7.58 0.09
CA SER A 63 2.76 8.84 -0.04
C SER A 63 3.08 9.16 -1.51
N VAL A 64 3.35 8.13 -2.31
CA VAL A 64 3.61 8.26 -3.76
C VAL A 64 2.32 8.27 -4.57
N LEU A 65 1.48 7.24 -4.43
CA LEU A 65 0.27 7.06 -5.26
C LEU A 65 -0.87 8.01 -4.89
N GLY A 66 -0.88 8.52 -3.66
CA GLY A 66 -1.82 9.51 -3.13
C GLY A 66 -1.65 10.89 -3.78
N ASN A 67 -0.45 11.20 -4.28
CA ASN A 67 -0.14 12.44 -4.96
C ASN A 67 -0.06 12.21 -6.47
N LYS A 68 -0.96 12.84 -7.24
CA LYS A 68 -1.03 12.68 -8.70
C LYS A 68 0.30 12.95 -9.42
N THR A 69 1.10 13.91 -8.95
CA THR A 69 2.40 14.24 -9.56
C THR A 69 3.43 13.16 -9.25
N LEU A 70 3.51 12.70 -8.00
CA LEU A 70 4.44 11.61 -7.63
C LEU A 70 4.04 10.28 -8.28
N ARG A 71 2.73 10.02 -8.37
CA ARG A 71 2.18 8.88 -9.09
C ARG A 71 2.60 8.86 -10.56
N ALA A 72 2.46 9.97 -11.27
CA ALA A 72 2.89 10.07 -12.66
C ALA A 72 4.39 9.79 -12.83
N LEU A 73 5.23 10.37 -11.98
CA LEU A 73 6.68 10.11 -11.97
C LEU A 73 7.01 8.64 -11.67
N TYR A 74 6.20 8.01 -10.82
CA TYR A 74 6.34 6.60 -10.48
C TYR A 74 5.90 5.68 -11.64
N ASP A 75 4.83 6.04 -12.34
CA ASP A 75 4.35 5.34 -13.54
C ASP A 75 5.38 5.40 -14.67
N GLU A 76 6.01 6.57 -14.87
CA GLU A 76 7.13 6.71 -15.82
C GLU A 76 8.30 5.79 -15.47
N LYS A 77 8.67 5.69 -14.19
CA LYS A 77 9.74 4.77 -13.74
C LYS A 77 9.39 3.30 -13.90
N LEU A 78 8.12 2.94 -13.76
CA LEU A 78 7.63 1.58 -13.99
C LEU A 78 7.50 1.23 -15.48
N GLY A 79 7.64 2.20 -16.38
CA GLY A 79 7.39 2.01 -17.82
C GLY A 79 5.91 1.79 -18.14
N GLN A 80 5.00 2.31 -17.30
CA GLN A 80 3.54 2.26 -17.48
C GLN A 80 3.01 3.50 -18.23
N GLY A 81 3.87 4.21 -18.97
CA GLY A 81 3.55 5.43 -19.72
C GLY A 81 2.91 5.19 -21.08
#